data_AF-A0A3D6B4U4-F1
#
_entry.id   AF-A0A3D6B4U4-F1
#
_cell.length_a   1.000
_cell.length_b   1.000
_cell.length_c   1.000
_cell.angle_alpha   90.00
_cell.angle_beta   90.00
_cell.angle_gamma   90.00
#
_symmetry.space_group_name_H-M   'P 1'
#
loop_
_entity.id
_entity.type
_entity.pdbx_description
1 polymer ?
#
loop_
_entity_poly.entity_id
_entity_poly.type
_entity_poly.pdbx_seq_one_letter_code
_entity_poly.pdbx_strand_id
1 'polypeptide(L)'
;MDTIIQNLAKPCSSRIKPLIINISHSYDYEPSMYEHGFKVLDCTDLYGTEFFCSPEAEKEFKKRLSNYSLRGIHFIDSGNYHYLSKLWCERIKKPFSLILFDHHTDMQKSSVEGLLSCGNWVRKMLEENSCLVKVVVLGASESQRATIDPTLASRVIFYGEDKLMEDSSWREFSSMHLSEPVYVSIDKDVLDADEAITDWDQGSMTLDRLERLLKIVFNNEKVIGLDICGEYSGFSDLDKMQKAAFVNEKTNLELLEEIEREEKL
;
A
#
# COMPACT_ATOMS: atom_id res chain seq x y z
N MET A 1 26.14 -40.73 17.63
CA MET A 1 25.18 -40.55 18.74
C MET A 1 25.51 -39.24 19.44
N ASP A 2 25.51 -38.13 18.73
CA ASP A 2 24.36 -37.43 18.13
C ASP A 2 23.47 -36.76 19.18
N THR A 3 23.55 -35.43 19.13
CA THR A 3 22.43 -34.49 19.28
C THR A 3 21.94 -34.20 20.69
N ILE A 4 22.49 -33.17 21.33
CA ILE A 4 21.69 -32.27 22.19
C ILE A 4 22.09 -30.81 21.92
N ILE A 5 21.37 -30.22 20.98
CA ILE A 5 20.81 -28.85 20.99
C ILE A 5 21.79 -27.75 21.42
N GLN A 6 22.52 -27.22 20.44
CA GLN A 6 22.89 -25.81 20.46
C GLN A 6 21.59 -25.01 20.32
N ASN A 7 21.12 -24.45 21.42
CA ASN A 7 20.19 -23.33 21.41
C ASN A 7 20.87 -22.17 20.68
N LEU A 8 20.68 -22.11 19.37
CA LEU A 8 20.82 -20.88 18.61
C LEU A 8 19.75 -19.93 19.14
N ALA A 9 20.14 -19.08 20.09
CA ALA A 9 19.41 -17.87 20.38
C ALA A 9 19.23 -17.15 19.03
N LYS A 10 18.01 -17.15 18.50
CA LYS A 10 17.64 -16.30 17.37
C LYS A 10 18.10 -14.88 17.69
N PRO A 11 18.78 -14.17 16.78
CA PRO A 11 19.12 -12.78 17.04
C PRO A 11 17.82 -12.00 17.28
N CYS A 12 17.66 -11.49 18.50
CA CYS A 12 16.62 -10.55 18.84
C CYS A 12 17.00 -9.19 18.23
N SER A 13 16.79 -9.07 16.91
CA SER A 13 16.49 -7.77 16.31
C SER A 13 15.04 -7.49 16.68
N SER A 14 14.77 -6.40 17.39
CA SER A 14 13.39 -5.96 17.63
C SER A 14 12.81 -5.47 16.29
N ARG A 15 12.43 -6.40 15.42
CA ARG A 15 11.76 -6.11 14.15
C ARG A 15 10.55 -5.22 14.41
N ILE A 16 10.38 -4.21 13.56
CA ILE A 16 9.22 -3.32 13.63
C ILE A 16 8.02 -4.19 13.28
N LYS A 17 7.14 -4.41 14.26
CA LYS A 17 5.92 -5.20 14.05
C LYS A 17 5.03 -4.53 13.00
N PRO A 18 4.44 -5.28 12.06
CA PRO A 18 3.46 -4.73 11.13
C PRO A 18 2.26 -4.16 11.89
N LEU A 19 1.60 -3.17 11.30
CA LEU A 19 0.49 -2.42 11.91
C LEU A 19 -0.76 -2.58 11.07
N ILE A 20 -1.84 -3.05 11.67
CA ILE A 20 -3.20 -2.93 11.13
C ILE A 20 -3.80 -1.60 11.59
N ILE A 21 -4.38 -0.86 10.66
CA ILE A 21 -5.19 0.33 10.92
C ILE A 21 -6.64 -0.07 10.68
N ASN A 22 -7.34 -0.49 11.73
CA ASN A 22 -8.72 -0.97 11.64
C ASN A 22 -9.69 0.22 11.68
N ILE A 23 -10.51 0.39 10.64
CA ILE A 23 -11.41 1.55 10.50
C ILE A 23 -12.84 1.07 10.28
N SER A 24 -13.03 0.06 9.43
CA SER A 24 -14.34 -0.42 9.02
C SER A 24 -14.76 -1.73 9.68
N HIS A 25 -13.87 -2.39 10.43
CA HIS A 25 -14.01 -3.76 10.93
C HIS A 25 -13.72 -4.88 9.92
N SER A 26 -13.17 -4.59 8.74
CA SER A 26 -12.81 -5.65 7.77
C SER A 26 -11.90 -6.72 8.38
N TYR A 27 -10.89 -6.30 9.16
CA TYR A 27 -9.93 -7.21 9.78
C TYR A 27 -10.53 -8.08 10.90
N ASP A 28 -11.70 -7.73 11.46
CA ASP A 28 -12.34 -8.54 12.50
C ASP A 28 -12.72 -9.95 11.98
N TYR A 29 -12.74 -10.12 10.64
CA TYR A 29 -13.02 -11.38 9.94
C TYR A 29 -11.75 -12.09 9.45
N GLU A 30 -10.56 -11.55 9.73
CA GLU A 30 -9.26 -12.11 9.40
C GLU A 30 -8.48 -12.47 10.68
N PRO A 31 -8.88 -13.53 11.41
CA PRO A 31 -8.31 -13.88 12.71
C PRO A 31 -6.82 -14.25 12.66
N SER A 32 -6.36 -14.86 11.57
CA SER A 32 -4.97 -15.32 11.39
C SER A 32 -4.00 -14.13 11.32
N MET A 33 -4.46 -12.97 10.87
CA MET A 33 -3.65 -11.74 10.90
C MET A 33 -3.22 -11.40 12.34
N TYR A 34 -4.09 -11.54 13.33
CA TYR A 34 -3.74 -11.24 14.73
C TYR A 34 -2.75 -12.25 15.33
N GLU A 35 -2.76 -13.49 14.85
CA GLU A 35 -1.84 -14.54 15.30
C GLU A 35 -0.38 -14.26 14.89
N HIS A 36 -0.18 -13.49 13.83
CA HIS A 36 1.14 -13.08 13.32
C HIS A 36 1.76 -11.88 14.09
N GLY A 37 1.17 -11.49 15.22
CA GLY A 37 1.79 -10.58 16.17
C GLY A 37 1.76 -9.10 15.76
N PHE A 38 0.86 -8.76 14.83
CA PHE A 38 0.54 -7.40 14.40
C PHE A 38 0.22 -6.49 15.59
N LYS A 39 0.57 -5.22 15.44
CA LYS A 39 -0.04 -4.15 16.25
C LYS A 39 -1.35 -3.76 15.59
N VAL A 40 -2.32 -3.36 16.40
CA VAL A 40 -3.60 -2.86 15.92
C VAL A 40 -3.76 -1.42 16.39
N LEU A 41 -3.90 -0.52 15.44
CA LEU A 41 -4.41 0.82 15.67
C LEU A 41 -5.91 0.80 15.36
N ASP A 42 -6.71 0.79 16.42
CA ASP A 42 -8.16 0.92 16.32
C ASP A 42 -8.54 2.37 16.02
N CYS A 43 -9.27 2.56 14.93
CA CYS A 43 -9.83 3.81 14.44
C CYS A 43 -11.34 3.69 14.13
N THR A 44 -11.98 2.62 14.60
CA THR A 44 -13.42 2.34 14.37
C THR A 44 -14.35 3.35 15.06
N ASP A 45 -13.81 4.12 16.02
CA ASP A 45 -14.52 5.23 16.68
C ASP A 45 -14.53 6.53 15.87
N LEU A 46 -13.82 6.61 14.75
CA LEU A 46 -13.71 7.82 13.93
C LEU A 46 -14.85 7.92 12.91
N TYR A 47 -15.36 9.14 12.73
CA TYR A 47 -16.40 9.47 11.75
C TYR A 47 -15.84 10.34 10.62
N GLY A 48 -16.50 10.32 9.45
CA GLY A 48 -16.10 11.12 8.30
C GLY A 48 -14.76 10.65 7.72
N THR A 49 -14.63 9.33 7.58
CA THR A 49 -13.44 8.61 7.11
C THR A 49 -13.69 7.88 5.78
N GLU A 50 -14.88 7.34 5.56
CA GLU A 50 -15.17 6.52 4.39
C GLU A 50 -15.23 7.35 3.10
N PHE A 51 -14.48 6.93 2.08
CA PHE A 51 -14.26 7.59 0.77
C PHE A 51 -13.56 8.94 0.83
N PHE A 52 -13.97 9.80 1.76
CA PHE A 52 -13.46 11.14 1.99
C PHE A 52 -13.00 11.30 3.44
N CYS A 53 -11.83 11.90 3.62
CA CYS A 53 -11.31 12.25 4.93
C CYS A 53 -11.74 13.66 5.31
N SER A 54 -12.60 13.78 6.32
CA SER A 54 -12.90 15.08 6.93
C SER A 54 -11.66 15.69 7.58
N PRO A 55 -11.55 17.02 7.70
CA PRO A 55 -10.43 17.67 8.40
C PRO A 55 -10.28 17.21 9.86
N GLU A 56 -11.39 16.93 10.54
CA GLU A 56 -11.42 16.41 11.90
C GLU A 56 -10.83 15.00 11.96
N ALA A 57 -11.25 14.11 11.06
CA ALA A 57 -10.69 12.77 10.92
C ALA A 57 -9.21 12.81 10.57
N GLU A 58 -8.80 13.64 9.62
CA GLU A 58 -7.40 13.78 9.19
C GLU A 58 -6.51 14.17 10.38
N LYS A 59 -6.96 15.12 11.20
CA LYS A 59 -6.25 15.55 12.41
C LYS A 59 -6.09 14.41 13.41
N GLU A 60 -7.14 13.62 13.63
CA GLU A 60 -7.08 12.51 14.58
C GLU A 60 -6.24 11.34 14.05
N PHE A 61 -6.33 11.01 12.75
CA PHE A 61 -5.42 10.07 12.10
C PHE A 61 -3.96 10.50 12.25
N LYS A 62 -3.62 11.75 11.89
CA LYS A 62 -2.25 12.28 12.06
C LYS A 62 -1.75 12.14 13.49
N LYS A 63 -2.61 12.43 14.48
CA LYS A 63 -2.28 12.26 15.90
C LYS A 63 -2.01 10.79 16.26
N ARG A 64 -2.88 9.86 15.86
CA ARG A 64 -2.75 8.43 16.19
C ARG A 64 -1.56 7.78 15.49
N LEU A 65 -1.39 8.03 14.19
CA LEU A 65 -0.30 7.48 13.36
C LEU A 65 1.08 7.97 13.82
N SER A 66 1.17 9.14 14.48
CA SER A 66 2.43 9.70 14.97
C SER A 66 3.17 8.79 15.97
N ASN A 67 2.45 7.88 16.65
CA ASN A 67 3.02 6.91 17.59
C ASN A 67 3.70 5.71 16.91
N TYR A 68 3.58 5.60 15.59
CA TYR A 68 4.08 4.46 14.81
C TYR A 68 5.18 4.89 13.84
N SER A 69 6.12 3.99 13.58
CA SER A 69 7.24 4.22 12.67
C SER A 69 6.75 4.29 11.24
N LEU A 70 7.25 5.26 10.47
CA LEU A 70 7.09 5.31 9.01
C LEU A 70 7.78 4.11 8.31
N ARG A 71 8.91 3.65 8.87
CA ARG A 71 9.67 2.50 8.35
C ARG A 71 9.05 1.20 8.84
N GLY A 72 7.83 0.90 8.43
CA GLY A 72 7.15 -0.34 8.77
C GLY A 72 6.20 -0.75 7.64
N ILE A 73 5.55 -1.89 7.86
CA ILE A 73 4.52 -2.44 6.99
C ILE A 73 3.18 -2.05 7.60
N HIS A 74 2.40 -1.23 6.90
CA HIS A 74 1.12 -0.72 7.39
C HIS A 74 -0.02 -1.27 6.55
N PHE A 75 -0.86 -2.09 7.15
CA PHE A 75 -2.11 -2.55 6.56
C PHE A 75 -3.18 -1.51 6.87
N ILE A 76 -3.53 -0.76 5.83
CA ILE A 76 -4.70 0.11 5.78
C ILE A 76 -5.88 -0.77 5.39
N ASP A 77 -7.05 -0.48 5.95
CA ASP A 77 -8.31 -1.19 5.71
C ASP A 77 -8.75 -1.16 4.22
N SER A 78 -10.05 -1.11 3.94
CA SER A 78 -10.57 -0.93 2.58
C SER A 78 -9.86 0.19 1.77
N GLY A 79 -9.83 0.02 0.44
CA GLY A 79 -9.36 1.05 -0.50
C GLY A 79 -10.11 2.39 -0.35
N ASN A 80 -11.28 2.40 0.30
CA ASN A 80 -11.97 3.62 0.72
C ASN A 80 -11.11 4.55 1.59
N TYR A 81 -10.07 4.02 2.22
CA TYR A 81 -9.15 4.72 3.12
C TYR A 81 -7.73 4.85 2.58
N HIS A 82 -7.49 4.55 1.29
CA HIS A 82 -6.15 4.60 0.68
C HIS A 82 -5.47 5.97 0.80
N TYR A 83 -6.26 7.03 1.00
CA TYR A 83 -5.74 8.35 1.33
C TYR A 83 -4.86 8.41 2.60
N LEU A 84 -4.87 7.39 3.47
CA LEU A 84 -3.94 7.29 4.59
C LEU A 84 -2.48 7.18 4.15
N SER A 85 -2.21 6.67 2.95
CA SER A 85 -0.86 6.62 2.35
C SER A 85 -0.28 8.03 2.16
N LYS A 86 -1.12 9.04 1.85
CA LYS A 86 -0.72 10.47 1.88
C LYS A 86 -0.23 10.88 3.27
N LEU A 87 -0.93 10.48 4.32
CA LEU A 87 -0.61 10.89 5.70
C LEU A 87 0.72 10.28 6.17
N TRP A 88 1.02 9.05 5.74
CA TRP A 88 2.34 8.46 5.93
C TRP A 88 3.42 9.22 5.16
N CYS A 89 3.20 9.44 3.86
CA CYS A 89 4.17 10.07 2.99
C CYS A 89 4.49 11.54 3.36
N GLU A 90 3.53 12.30 3.90
CA GLU A 90 3.75 13.67 4.41
C GLU A 90 4.80 13.77 5.51
N ARG A 91 5.08 12.66 6.20
CA ARG A 91 6.09 12.57 7.26
C ARG A 91 7.52 12.49 6.69
N ILE A 92 7.67 12.18 5.40
CA ILE A 92 8.96 12.12 4.72
C ILE A 92 9.47 13.54 4.46
N LYS A 93 10.63 13.88 5.01
CA LYS A 93 11.24 15.23 4.95
C LYS A 93 12.44 15.33 4.00
N LYS A 94 12.67 14.31 3.18
CA LYS A 94 13.73 14.26 2.18
C LYS A 94 13.12 13.84 0.84
N PRO A 95 13.75 14.20 -0.30
CA PRO A 95 13.30 13.73 -1.61
C PRO A 95 13.07 12.22 -1.62
N PHE A 96 11.92 11.80 -2.13
CA PHE A 96 11.53 10.40 -2.28
C PHE A 96 10.61 10.23 -3.48
N SER A 97 10.49 8.99 -3.97
CA SER A 97 9.52 8.62 -5.01
C SER A 97 8.47 7.66 -4.46
N LEU A 98 7.27 7.72 -5.02
CA LEU A 98 6.21 6.77 -4.73
C LEU A 98 6.20 5.68 -5.81
N ILE A 99 6.20 4.42 -5.42
CA ILE A 99 5.83 3.29 -6.27
C ILE A 99 4.43 2.88 -5.84
N LEU A 100 3.47 3.00 -6.76
CA LEU A 100 2.06 2.72 -6.55
C LEU A 100 1.67 1.48 -7.36
N PHE A 101 1.27 0.42 -6.67
CA PHE A 101 0.60 -0.74 -7.25
C PHE A 101 -0.89 -0.56 -7.02
N ASP A 102 -1.64 -0.31 -8.08
CA ASP A 102 -3.04 0.12 -7.98
C ASP A 102 -3.71 -0.07 -9.34
N HIS A 103 -4.95 -0.56 -9.36
CA HIS A 103 -5.73 -0.56 -10.58
C HIS A 103 -6.10 0.86 -10.99
N HIS A 104 -6.30 1.73 -10.00
CA HIS A 104 -6.60 3.14 -10.12
C HIS A 104 -5.32 3.99 -10.08
N THR A 105 -5.47 5.26 -10.45
CA THR A 105 -4.36 6.21 -10.41
C THR A 105 -4.41 7.13 -9.21
N ASP A 106 -5.55 7.18 -8.52
CA ASP A 106 -5.85 8.08 -7.40
C ASP A 106 -5.48 9.56 -7.62
N MET A 107 -5.62 9.98 -8.89
CA MET A 107 -5.32 11.32 -9.37
C MET A 107 -6.55 12.10 -9.85
N GLN A 108 -7.76 11.66 -9.49
CA GLN A 108 -8.99 12.35 -9.88
C GLN A 108 -9.01 13.78 -9.35
N LYS A 109 -9.63 14.69 -10.12
CA LYS A 109 -9.95 16.02 -9.60
C LYS A 109 -11.01 15.88 -8.54
N SER A 110 -10.77 16.44 -7.36
CA SER A 110 -11.78 16.44 -6.30
C SER A 110 -13.06 17.13 -6.79
N SER A 111 -14.22 16.55 -6.50
CA SER A 111 -15.52 17.18 -6.69
C SER A 111 -15.76 18.33 -5.70
N VAL A 112 -15.05 18.32 -4.57
CA VAL A 112 -15.06 19.35 -3.53
C VAL A 112 -13.64 19.87 -3.33
N GLU A 113 -13.42 21.14 -3.62
CA GLU A 113 -12.10 21.76 -3.55
C GLU A 113 -11.44 21.53 -2.17
N GLY A 114 -10.21 21.04 -2.18
CA GLY A 114 -9.42 20.79 -0.98
C GLY A 114 -9.72 19.49 -0.21
N LEU A 115 -10.84 18.81 -0.46
CA LEU A 115 -11.20 17.58 0.26
C LEU A 115 -10.31 16.40 -0.16
N LEU A 116 -9.81 15.64 0.82
CA LEU A 116 -9.01 14.43 0.59
C LEU A 116 -9.92 13.22 0.42
N SER A 117 -9.64 12.38 -0.58
CA SER A 117 -10.38 11.13 -0.84
C SER A 117 -9.42 10.02 -1.28
N CYS A 118 -9.89 8.77 -1.28
CA CYS A 118 -9.16 7.67 -1.93
C CYS A 118 -8.82 8.03 -3.38
N GLY A 119 -9.81 8.40 -4.21
CA GLY A 119 -9.54 8.71 -5.63
C GLY A 119 -8.68 9.94 -5.95
N ASN A 120 -8.18 10.72 -4.98
CA ASN A 120 -7.41 11.95 -5.25
C ASN A 120 -6.11 12.14 -4.43
N TRP A 121 -5.75 11.19 -3.57
CA TRP A 121 -4.66 11.40 -2.62
C TRP A 121 -3.30 11.54 -3.31
N VAL A 122 -3.08 10.83 -4.42
CA VAL A 122 -1.86 10.91 -5.23
C VAL A 122 -1.76 12.27 -5.91
N ARG A 123 -2.87 12.77 -6.46
CA ARG A 123 -2.93 14.13 -7.01
C ARG A 123 -2.55 15.17 -5.96
N LYS A 124 -3.16 15.10 -4.78
CA LYS A 124 -2.85 16.03 -3.69
C LYS A 124 -1.39 15.91 -3.24
N MET A 125 -0.83 14.71 -3.20
CA MET A 125 0.59 14.50 -2.93
C MET A 125 1.49 15.18 -3.97
N LEU A 126 1.17 15.07 -5.26
CA LEU A 126 1.89 15.74 -6.33
C LEU A 126 1.78 17.27 -6.24
N GLU A 127 0.62 17.80 -5.86
CA GLU A 127 0.35 19.24 -5.76
C GLU A 127 0.95 19.87 -4.48
N GLU A 128 0.92 19.17 -3.35
CA GLU A 128 1.19 19.74 -2.01
C GLU A 128 2.53 19.29 -1.41
N ASN A 129 3.08 18.13 -1.79
CA ASN A 129 4.29 17.58 -1.16
C ASN A 129 5.55 17.84 -2.00
N SER A 130 6.36 18.83 -1.56
CA SER A 130 7.61 19.21 -2.21
C SER A 130 8.74 18.17 -2.10
N CYS A 131 8.61 17.17 -1.22
CA CYS A 131 9.57 16.06 -1.10
C CYS A 131 9.24 14.90 -2.05
N LEU A 132 8.01 14.80 -2.56
CA LEU A 132 7.69 13.79 -3.56
C LEU A 132 8.33 14.22 -4.90
N VAL A 133 9.19 13.40 -5.47
CA VAL A 133 9.85 13.71 -6.75
C VAL A 133 8.99 13.20 -7.89
N LYS A 134 8.69 11.90 -7.91
CA LYS A 134 7.86 11.24 -8.93
C LYS A 134 6.96 10.16 -8.34
N VAL A 135 5.94 9.81 -9.11
CA VAL A 135 5.07 8.64 -8.89
C VAL A 135 5.29 7.65 -10.04
N VAL A 136 5.61 6.41 -9.70
CA VAL A 136 5.65 5.28 -10.62
C VAL A 136 4.39 4.46 -10.40
N VAL A 137 3.54 4.33 -11.41
CA VAL A 137 2.27 3.60 -11.34
C VAL A 137 2.39 2.25 -12.05
N LEU A 138 1.93 1.19 -11.40
CA LEU A 138 1.85 -0.18 -11.92
C LEU A 138 0.42 -0.71 -11.77
N GLY A 139 -0.15 -1.24 -12.84
CA GLY A 139 -1.49 -1.86 -12.86
C GLY A 139 -2.63 -0.98 -13.39
N ALA A 140 -2.42 0.33 -13.47
CA ALA A 140 -3.37 1.23 -14.11
C ALA A 140 -3.27 1.23 -15.64
N SER A 141 -4.42 1.28 -16.30
CA SER A 141 -4.54 1.19 -17.76
C SER A 141 -4.13 2.48 -18.51
N GLU A 142 -3.85 2.35 -19.81
CA GLU A 142 -3.55 3.49 -20.68
C GLU A 142 -4.71 4.50 -20.79
N SER A 143 -5.97 4.05 -20.66
CA SER A 143 -7.12 4.97 -20.64
C SER A 143 -7.11 5.84 -19.39
N GLN A 144 -6.76 5.29 -18.22
CA GLN A 144 -6.61 6.06 -16.99
C GLN A 144 -5.41 7.01 -17.07
N ARG A 145 -4.28 6.56 -17.64
CA ARG A 145 -3.13 7.43 -17.92
C ARG A 145 -3.51 8.67 -18.74
N ALA A 146 -4.39 8.51 -19.73
CA ALA A 146 -4.87 9.61 -20.57
C ALA A 146 -5.71 10.66 -19.80
N THR A 147 -6.20 10.34 -18.60
CA THR A 147 -6.96 11.27 -17.76
C THR A 147 -6.10 12.16 -16.87
N ILE A 148 -4.79 11.88 -16.78
CA ILE A 148 -3.87 12.63 -15.92
C ILE A 148 -3.77 14.08 -16.38
N ASP A 149 -3.80 14.98 -15.40
CA ASP A 149 -3.61 16.41 -15.63
C ASP A 149 -2.25 16.66 -16.33
N PRO A 150 -2.22 17.27 -17.52
CA PRO A 150 -0.97 17.50 -18.26
C PRO A 150 0.08 18.27 -17.46
N THR A 151 -0.33 19.08 -16.49
CA THR A 151 0.58 19.82 -15.60
C THR A 151 1.34 18.90 -14.63
N LEU A 152 0.80 17.73 -14.31
CA LEU A 152 1.38 16.74 -13.40
C LEU A 152 2.10 15.61 -14.15
N ALA A 153 1.76 15.38 -15.42
CA ALA A 153 2.21 14.24 -16.21
C ALA A 153 3.74 14.06 -16.28
N SER A 154 4.54 15.13 -16.18
CA SER A 154 6.00 15.04 -16.19
C SER A 154 6.60 14.35 -14.96
N ARG A 155 5.82 14.24 -13.87
CA ARG A 155 6.21 13.59 -12.60
C ARG A 155 5.56 12.23 -12.41
N VAL A 156 4.76 11.76 -13.37
CA VAL A 156 4.09 10.47 -13.30
C VAL A 156 4.59 9.56 -14.42
N ILE A 157 5.00 8.36 -14.05
CA ILE A 157 5.57 7.38 -14.97
C ILE A 157 4.82 6.07 -14.81
N PHE A 158 4.36 5.52 -15.92
CA PHE A 158 3.71 4.20 -15.93
C PHE A 158 4.77 3.14 -16.22
N TYR A 159 4.86 2.15 -15.35
CA TYR A 159 5.67 0.97 -15.61
C TYR A 159 4.73 -0.15 -16.10
N GLY A 160 4.69 -0.28 -17.43
CA GLY A 160 3.66 -1.05 -18.13
C GLY A 160 3.67 -2.54 -17.86
N GLU A 161 2.50 -3.15 -18.06
CA GLU A 161 2.28 -4.59 -17.90
C GLU A 161 3.05 -5.43 -18.92
N ASP A 162 3.37 -4.89 -20.08
CA ASP A 162 4.01 -5.63 -21.18
C ASP A 162 5.54 -5.70 -21.02
N LYS A 163 6.12 -4.97 -20.06
CA LYS A 163 7.55 -5.00 -19.82
C LYS A 163 7.96 -6.34 -19.22
N LEU A 164 9.07 -6.88 -19.72
CA LEU A 164 9.66 -8.09 -19.18
C LEU A 164 9.92 -7.90 -17.69
N MET A 165 9.42 -8.85 -16.90
CA MET A 165 9.60 -8.90 -15.45
C MET A 165 11.00 -9.41 -15.10
N GLU A 166 12.00 -8.62 -15.44
CA GLU A 166 13.41 -8.93 -15.23
C GLU A 166 14.09 -7.81 -14.46
N ASP A 167 15.00 -8.18 -13.54
CA ASP A 167 15.84 -7.25 -12.79
C ASP A 167 16.58 -6.25 -13.70
N SER A 168 17.05 -6.70 -14.87
CA SER A 168 17.72 -5.88 -15.88
C SER A 168 16.82 -4.74 -16.37
N SER A 169 15.56 -5.06 -16.69
CA SER A 169 14.56 -4.12 -17.19
C SER A 169 14.16 -3.10 -16.14
N TRP A 170 14.05 -3.53 -14.88
CA TRP A 170 13.81 -2.62 -13.76
C TRP A 170 15.02 -1.73 -13.48
N ARG A 171 16.25 -2.26 -13.48
CA ARG A 171 17.47 -1.46 -13.26
C ARG A 171 17.65 -0.37 -14.29
N GLU A 172 17.42 -0.68 -15.56
CA GLU A 172 17.46 0.32 -16.63
C GLU A 172 16.43 1.42 -16.37
N PHE A 173 15.18 1.03 -16.12
CA PHE A 173 14.10 1.97 -15.76
C PHE A 173 14.45 2.83 -14.54
N SER A 174 14.85 2.20 -13.44
CA SER A 174 15.22 2.84 -12.20
C SER A 174 16.34 3.85 -12.43
N SER A 175 17.42 3.47 -13.13
CA SER A 175 18.54 4.37 -13.42
C SER A 175 18.16 5.64 -14.19
N MET A 176 17.09 5.59 -15.00
CA MET A 176 16.58 6.74 -15.76
C MET A 176 15.60 7.59 -14.97
N HIS A 177 14.87 7.00 -14.01
CA HIS A 177 13.69 7.61 -13.44
C HIS A 177 13.73 7.81 -11.94
N LEU A 178 14.46 6.99 -11.20
CA LEU A 178 14.54 6.97 -9.75
C LEU A 178 15.99 7.22 -9.30
N SER A 179 16.19 8.21 -8.44
CA SER A 179 17.49 8.54 -7.83
C SER A 179 17.43 8.63 -6.31
N GLU A 180 16.22 8.56 -5.78
CA GLU A 180 15.82 8.83 -4.42
C GLU A 180 15.22 7.56 -3.79
N PRO A 181 15.19 7.45 -2.46
CA PRO A 181 14.51 6.33 -1.81
C PRO A 181 13.03 6.28 -2.18
N VAL A 182 12.45 5.08 -2.13
CA VAL A 182 11.07 4.85 -2.55
C VAL A 182 10.17 4.53 -1.37
N TYR A 183 8.96 5.06 -1.39
CA TYR A 183 7.85 4.58 -0.58
C TYR A 183 6.96 3.72 -1.47
N VAL A 184 6.52 2.57 -0.98
CA VAL A 184 5.67 1.64 -1.74
C VAL A 184 4.25 1.69 -1.17
N SER A 185 3.25 1.84 -2.04
CA SER A 185 1.85 1.72 -1.66
C SER A 185 1.18 0.70 -2.57
N ILE A 186 0.42 -0.22 -1.99
CA ILE A 186 -0.25 -1.31 -2.70
C ILE A 186 -1.74 -1.23 -2.39
N ASP A 187 -2.57 -0.89 -3.38
CA ASP A 187 -3.99 -1.26 -3.33
C ASP A 187 -4.15 -2.65 -3.95
N LYS A 188 -4.77 -3.56 -3.19
CA LYS A 188 -5.04 -4.93 -3.64
C LYS A 188 -6.02 -4.97 -4.82
N ASP A 189 -6.73 -3.90 -5.13
CA ASP A 189 -7.55 -3.85 -6.34
C ASP A 189 -6.73 -3.99 -7.63
N VAL A 190 -5.40 -3.81 -7.59
CA VAL A 190 -4.49 -4.12 -8.69
C VAL A 190 -4.55 -5.60 -9.10
N LEU A 191 -4.87 -6.47 -8.13
CA LEU A 191 -4.94 -7.90 -8.29
C LEU A 191 -6.25 -8.33 -8.97
N ASP A 192 -6.27 -9.53 -9.54
CA ASP A 192 -7.52 -10.12 -10.01
C ASP A 192 -8.42 -10.62 -8.86
N ALA A 193 -9.70 -10.85 -9.18
CA ALA A 193 -10.75 -11.16 -8.20
C ALA A 193 -10.64 -12.55 -7.53
N ASP A 194 -9.73 -13.40 -8.00
CA ASP A 194 -9.43 -14.68 -7.36
C ASP A 194 -8.34 -14.53 -6.29
N GLU A 195 -7.48 -13.49 -6.39
CA GLU A 195 -6.38 -13.20 -5.47
C GLU A 195 -6.75 -12.16 -4.40
N ALA A 196 -7.67 -11.24 -4.68
CA ALA A 196 -8.21 -10.32 -3.68
C ALA A 196 -9.66 -9.98 -4.03
N ILE A 197 -10.48 -9.64 -3.04
CA ILE A 197 -11.82 -9.09 -3.24
C ILE A 197 -11.87 -7.75 -2.53
N THR A 198 -12.11 -6.67 -3.28
CA THR A 198 -12.10 -5.29 -2.77
C THR A 198 -13.45 -4.60 -2.96
N ASP A 199 -13.57 -3.37 -2.45
CA ASP A 199 -14.75 -2.52 -2.66
C ASP A 199 -14.80 -1.87 -4.06
N TRP A 200 -13.67 -1.80 -4.75
CA TRP A 200 -13.51 -1.16 -6.07
C TRP A 200 -13.40 -2.18 -7.19
N ASP A 201 -13.50 -1.73 -8.45
CA ASP A 201 -13.26 -2.63 -9.58
C ASP A 201 -11.78 -3.03 -9.67
N GLN A 202 -11.57 -4.27 -10.09
CA GLN A 202 -10.28 -4.93 -10.01
C GLN A 202 -9.51 -4.93 -11.32
N GLY A 203 -8.19 -4.95 -11.17
CA GLY A 203 -7.24 -5.21 -12.22
C GLY A 203 -7.16 -6.69 -12.57
N SER A 204 -5.99 -7.08 -13.08
CA SER A 204 -5.76 -8.43 -13.60
C SER A 204 -4.39 -9.00 -13.21
N MET A 205 -3.72 -8.35 -12.25
CA MET A 205 -2.41 -8.80 -11.78
C MET A 205 -2.59 -10.05 -10.91
N THR A 206 -1.80 -11.08 -11.15
CA THR A 206 -1.75 -12.22 -10.22
C THR A 206 -0.89 -11.88 -9.01
N LEU A 207 -1.09 -12.56 -7.88
CA LEU A 207 -0.29 -12.32 -6.68
C LEU A 207 1.20 -12.65 -6.91
N ASP A 208 1.52 -13.77 -7.55
CA ASP A 208 2.91 -14.13 -7.94
C ASP A 208 3.58 -13.02 -8.77
N ARG A 209 2.81 -12.34 -9.62
CA ARG A 209 3.32 -11.22 -10.41
C ARG A 209 3.65 -10.03 -9.52
N LEU A 210 2.76 -9.67 -8.59
CA LEU A 210 3.01 -8.59 -7.62
C LEU A 210 4.25 -8.91 -6.76
N GLU A 211 4.34 -10.12 -6.20
CA GLU A 211 5.47 -10.56 -5.39
C GLU A 211 6.81 -10.47 -6.12
N ARG A 212 6.86 -10.91 -7.39
CA ARG A 212 8.06 -10.78 -8.23
C ARG A 212 8.45 -9.32 -8.44
N LEU A 213 7.49 -8.43 -8.66
CA LEU A 213 7.76 -6.99 -8.79
C LEU A 213 8.27 -6.41 -7.48
N LEU A 214 7.65 -6.75 -6.34
CA LEU A 214 8.11 -6.33 -5.02
C LEU A 214 9.54 -6.79 -4.77
N LYS A 215 9.85 -8.06 -5.03
CA LYS A 215 11.21 -8.59 -4.92
C LYS A 215 12.21 -7.80 -5.77
N ILE A 216 11.87 -7.47 -7.02
CA ILE A 216 12.73 -6.64 -7.86
C ILE A 216 12.89 -5.24 -7.25
N VAL A 217 11.83 -4.61 -6.77
CA VAL A 217 11.88 -3.30 -6.10
C VAL A 217 12.79 -3.35 -4.88
N PHE A 218 12.60 -4.31 -3.96
CA PHE A 218 13.43 -4.43 -2.74
C PHE A 218 14.90 -4.74 -3.03
N ASN A 219 15.20 -5.43 -4.14
CA ASN A 219 16.59 -5.75 -4.52
C ASN A 219 17.33 -4.57 -5.19
N ASN A 220 16.60 -3.61 -5.76
CA ASN A 220 17.19 -2.53 -6.55
C ASN A 220 17.00 -1.15 -5.93
N GLU A 221 15.98 -0.96 -5.09
CA GLU A 221 15.62 0.32 -4.51
C GLU A 221 15.83 0.37 -2.99
N LYS A 222 16.02 1.59 -2.48
CA LYS A 222 15.97 1.82 -1.04
C LYS A 222 14.53 2.10 -0.60
N VAL A 223 13.82 1.06 -0.18
CA VAL A 223 12.46 1.18 0.37
C VAL A 223 12.50 1.82 1.77
N ILE A 224 11.72 2.87 1.99
CA ILE A 224 11.71 3.66 3.26
C ILE A 224 10.42 3.52 4.07
N GLY A 225 9.42 2.82 3.54
CA GLY A 225 8.13 2.52 4.16
C GLY A 225 7.22 1.86 3.14
N LEU A 226 6.22 1.11 3.63
CA LEU A 226 5.27 0.42 2.79
C LEU A 226 3.89 0.37 3.43
N ASP A 227 2.85 0.60 2.64
CA ASP A 227 1.47 0.29 3.02
C ASP A 227 0.75 -0.60 2.02
N ILE A 228 -0.25 -1.33 2.52
CA ILE A 228 -1.14 -2.24 1.80
C ILE A 228 -2.57 -1.86 2.17
N CYS A 229 -3.46 -1.68 1.20
CA CYS A 229 -4.89 -1.47 1.39
C CYS A 229 -5.71 -2.37 0.46
N GLY A 230 -7.03 -2.19 0.49
CA GLY A 230 -7.94 -2.89 -0.43
C GLY A 230 -8.66 -4.05 0.22
N GLU A 231 -9.02 -3.94 1.51
CA GLU A 231 -10.03 -4.84 2.08
C GLU A 231 -11.43 -4.61 1.52
N TYR A 232 -12.30 -5.61 1.69
CA TYR A 232 -13.73 -5.47 1.42
C TYR A 232 -14.47 -5.10 2.70
N SER A 233 -15.07 -3.90 2.71
CA SER A 233 -15.80 -3.36 3.86
C SER A 233 -17.33 -3.47 3.72
N GLY A 234 -17.83 -4.09 2.65
CA GLY A 234 -19.26 -4.22 2.38
C GLY A 234 -19.99 -5.23 3.28
N PHE A 235 -20.62 -4.76 4.35
CA PHE A 235 -21.40 -5.62 5.27
C PHE A 235 -22.79 -6.03 4.78
N SER A 236 -23.24 -5.50 3.63
CA SER A 236 -24.58 -5.79 3.10
C SER A 236 -24.69 -7.18 2.47
N ASP A 237 -23.57 -7.78 2.07
CA ASP A 237 -23.48 -9.12 1.48
C ASP A 237 -22.54 -10.00 2.32
N LEU A 238 -23.14 -10.75 3.26
CA LEU A 238 -22.39 -11.59 4.20
C LEU A 238 -21.60 -12.72 3.51
N ASP A 239 -22.13 -13.27 2.42
CA ASP A 239 -21.47 -14.34 1.67
C ASP A 239 -20.24 -13.78 0.94
N LYS A 240 -20.38 -12.61 0.31
CA LYS A 240 -19.23 -11.91 -0.29
C LYS A 240 -18.22 -11.49 0.78
N MET A 241 -18.66 -10.99 1.92
CA MET A 241 -17.79 -10.60 3.03
C MET A 241 -16.96 -11.78 3.56
N GLN A 242 -17.58 -12.93 3.80
CA GLN A 242 -16.86 -14.13 4.23
C GLN A 242 -15.86 -14.62 3.19
N LYS A 243 -16.26 -14.61 1.90
CA LYS A 243 -15.36 -14.97 0.81
C LYS A 243 -14.18 -14.00 0.73
N ALA A 244 -14.45 -12.70 0.83
CA ALA A 244 -13.44 -11.65 0.78
C ALA A 244 -12.45 -11.79 1.93
N ALA A 245 -12.92 -11.92 3.17
CA ALA A 245 -12.06 -12.12 4.33
C ALA A 245 -11.14 -13.34 4.17
N PHE A 246 -11.65 -14.46 3.65
CA PHE A 246 -10.83 -15.65 3.41
C PHE A 246 -9.74 -15.44 2.35
N VAL A 247 -10.09 -14.84 1.21
CA VAL A 247 -9.16 -14.59 0.10
C VAL A 247 -8.13 -13.53 0.50
N ASN A 248 -8.61 -12.42 1.07
CA ASN A 248 -7.78 -11.29 1.45
C ASN A 248 -6.83 -11.61 2.60
N GLU A 249 -7.26 -12.37 3.62
CA GLU A 249 -6.39 -12.81 4.71
C GLU A 249 -5.20 -13.62 4.17
N LYS A 250 -5.48 -14.56 3.27
CA LYS A 250 -4.44 -15.37 2.63
C LYS A 250 -3.44 -14.47 1.89
N THR A 251 -3.94 -13.55 1.08
CA THR A 251 -3.11 -12.60 0.31
C THR A 251 -2.32 -11.65 1.21
N ASN A 252 -2.91 -11.17 2.30
CA ASN A 252 -2.24 -10.33 3.29
C ASN A 252 -1.05 -11.05 3.93
N LEU A 253 -1.23 -12.33 4.29
CA LEU A 253 -0.17 -13.15 4.89
C LEU A 253 0.94 -13.49 3.88
N GLU A 254 0.59 -13.84 2.63
CA GLU A 254 1.58 -14.11 1.57
C GLU A 254 2.42 -12.85 1.27
N LEU A 255 1.76 -11.68 1.12
CA LEU A 255 2.46 -10.40 0.97
C LEU A 255 3.34 -10.06 2.17
N LEU A 256 2.86 -10.30 3.40
CA LEU A 256 3.65 -10.08 4.60
C LEU A 256 4.91 -10.95 4.59
N GLU A 257 4.77 -12.25 4.32
CA GLU A 257 5.89 -13.19 4.27
C GLU A 257 6.91 -12.81 3.19
N GLU A 258 6.44 -12.41 2.00
CA GLU A 258 7.27 -11.92 0.91
C GLU A 258 8.06 -10.67 1.35
N ILE A 259 7.36 -9.66 1.88
CA ILE A 259 7.97 -8.39 2.28
C ILE A 259 8.96 -8.61 3.43
N GLU A 260 8.62 -9.40 4.46
CA GLU A 260 9.52 -9.70 5.58
C GLU A 260 10.76 -10.49 5.17
N ARG A 261 10.68 -11.25 4.08
CA ARG A 261 11.83 -11.97 3.52
C ARG A 261 12.80 -11.03 2.81
N GLU A 262 12.27 -10.05 2.08
CA GLU A 262 13.07 -9.10 1.31
C GLU A 262 13.53 -7.89 2.15
N GLU A 263 12.77 -7.49 3.19
CA GLU A 263 13.19 -6.50 4.20
C GLU A 263 14.37 -7.03 5.02
N LYS A 264 15.59 -6.69 4.59
CA LYS A 264 16.80 -6.75 5.41
C LYS A 264 16.84 -5.60 6.44
N LEU A 265 15.78 -5.41 7.21
CA LEU A 265 15.70 -4.39 8.28
C LEU A 265 16.15 -4.92 9.64
#